data_AF-A0A842L9S9-F1
#
_entry.id   AF-A0A842L9S9-F1
#
_cell.length_a   1.000
_cell.length_b   1.000
_cell.length_c   1.000
_cell.angle_alpha   90.00
_cell.angle_beta   90.00
_cell.angle_gamma   90.00
#
_symmetry.space_group_name_H-M   'P 1'
#
loop_
_entity.id
_entity.type
_entity.pdbx_description
1 polymer ?
#
loop_
_entity_poly.entity_id
_entity_poly.type
_entity_poly.pdbx_seq_one_letter_code
_entity_poly.pdbx_strand_id
1 'polypeptide(L)'
;LEIKDDMRRFVELTAYNGSSVEPHEIYISKGMTRVYDSLSGSGRILASLREIPYVAREKSLKVVEKLRESGLNILKVGKTNEILYNAKVGRYKVGIVTPGGLNPLAAVKENGVEVKVKAVESLMDINKFFIINKI
;
A
#
# COMPACT_ATOMS: atom_id res chain seq x y z
N LEU A 1 -1.90 3.19 -6.81
CA LEU A 1 -2.47 4.42 -6.23
C LEU A 1 -1.80 5.61 -6.89
N GLU A 2 -2.55 6.35 -7.70
CA GLU A 2 -2.08 7.62 -8.25
C GLU A 2 -2.17 8.69 -7.16
N ILE A 3 -1.10 9.49 -7.06
CA ILE A 3 -0.98 10.66 -6.20
C ILE A 3 -0.78 11.86 -7.12
N LYS A 4 -1.57 12.91 -6.92
CA LYS A 4 -1.43 14.20 -7.60
C LYS A 4 -1.84 15.29 -6.63
N ASP A 5 -0.87 16.06 -6.15
CA ASP A 5 -1.02 17.00 -5.05
C ASP A 5 -1.69 16.30 -3.84
N ASP A 6 -2.83 16.80 -3.37
CA ASP A 6 -3.59 16.18 -2.29
C ASP A 6 -4.52 15.04 -2.75
N MET A 7 -4.72 14.88 -4.05
CA MET A 7 -5.60 13.86 -4.61
C MET A 7 -4.92 12.49 -4.64
N ARG A 8 -5.67 11.48 -4.18
CA ARG A 8 -5.29 10.08 -4.22
C ARG A 8 -6.42 9.23 -4.81
N ARG A 9 -6.12 8.41 -5.81
CA ARG A 9 -7.09 7.47 -6.41
C ARG A 9 -6.45 6.17 -6.89
N PHE A 10 -7.15 5.06 -6.72
CA PHE A 10 -6.81 3.81 -7.39
C PHE A 10 -7.14 3.95 -8.87
N VAL A 11 -6.12 3.85 -9.71
CA VAL A 11 -6.24 3.79 -11.18
C VAL A 11 -6.24 2.37 -11.71
N GLU A 12 -5.75 1.43 -10.89
CA GLU A 12 -5.77 -0.01 -11.14
C GLU A 12 -5.97 -0.72 -9.80
N LEU A 13 -6.78 -1.78 -9.79
CA LEU A 13 -7.10 -2.57 -8.60
C LEU A 13 -7.43 -4.01 -8.98
N THR A 14 -6.42 -4.88 -8.94
CA THR A 14 -6.59 -6.33 -9.07
C THR A 14 -7.01 -6.92 -7.73
N ALA A 15 -8.15 -7.63 -7.73
CA ALA A 15 -8.62 -8.33 -6.55
C ALA A 15 -7.81 -9.63 -6.35
N TYR A 16 -7.40 -9.91 -5.11
CA TYR A 16 -6.66 -11.14 -4.79
C TYR A 16 -7.53 -12.40 -4.89
N ASN A 17 -8.85 -12.28 -4.74
CA ASN A 17 -9.78 -13.40 -4.84
C ASN A 17 -9.93 -13.84 -6.31
N GLY A 18 -9.07 -14.77 -6.72
CA GLY A 18 -9.10 -15.36 -8.07
C GLY A 18 -7.78 -15.27 -8.84
N SER A 19 -6.71 -14.77 -8.22
CA SER A 19 -5.37 -14.75 -8.82
C SER A 19 -4.38 -15.58 -8.00
N SER A 20 -3.60 -16.42 -8.66
CA SER A 20 -2.40 -17.06 -8.08
C SER A 20 -1.17 -16.18 -8.16
N VAL A 21 -1.27 -15.02 -8.83
CA VAL A 21 -0.17 -14.08 -9.06
C VAL A 21 -0.33 -12.87 -8.15
N GLU A 22 0.79 -12.43 -7.58
CA GLU A 22 0.84 -11.24 -6.74
C GLU A 22 0.73 -9.96 -7.60
N PRO A 23 -0.28 -9.09 -7.38
CA PRO A 23 -0.51 -7.94 -8.25
C PRO A 23 0.61 -6.89 -8.28
N HIS A 24 1.29 -6.65 -7.16
CA HIS A 24 2.37 -5.66 -7.10
C HIS A 24 3.58 -6.10 -7.94
N GLU A 25 3.90 -7.40 -7.98
CA GLU A 25 4.91 -7.94 -8.92
C GLU A 25 4.56 -7.62 -10.36
N ILE A 26 3.31 -7.86 -10.77
CA ILE A 26 2.85 -7.56 -12.13
C ILE A 26 3.01 -6.08 -12.42
N TYR A 27 2.53 -5.20 -11.54
CA TYR A 27 2.59 -3.75 -11.74
C TYR A 27 4.03 -3.23 -11.86
N ILE A 28 4.95 -3.75 -11.05
CA ILE A 28 6.39 -3.42 -11.17
C ILE A 28 6.96 -3.98 -12.47
N SER A 29 6.62 -5.22 -12.85
CA SER A 29 7.11 -5.84 -14.10
C SER A 29 6.69 -5.05 -15.33
N LYS A 30 5.47 -4.48 -15.33
CA LYS A 30 4.87 -3.70 -16.41
C LYS A 30 5.20 -2.21 -16.38
N GLY A 31 6.05 -1.74 -15.45
CA GLY A 31 6.44 -0.33 -15.37
C GLY A 31 5.27 0.61 -15.03
N MET A 32 4.31 0.15 -14.23
CA MET A 32 3.10 0.91 -13.89
C MET A 32 3.30 1.89 -12.73
N THR A 33 4.46 1.85 -12.07
CA THR A 33 4.82 2.68 -10.93
C THR A 33 5.65 3.89 -11.35
N ARG A 34 5.55 4.96 -10.55
CA ARG A 34 6.42 6.14 -10.52
C ARG A 34 6.52 6.57 -9.06
N VAL A 35 7.24 5.80 -8.27
CA VAL A 35 7.35 5.97 -6.82
C VAL A 35 8.21 7.18 -6.50
N TYR A 36 9.34 7.35 -7.19
CA TYR A 36 10.25 8.46 -6.90
C TYR A 36 9.56 9.83 -7.10
N ASP A 37 8.86 10.01 -8.23
CA ASP A 37 8.13 11.24 -8.55
C ASP A 37 7.06 11.58 -7.49
N SER A 38 6.51 10.57 -6.79
CA SER A 38 5.49 10.79 -5.77
C SER A 38 5.98 11.63 -4.58
N LEU A 39 7.30 11.71 -4.38
CA LEU A 39 7.92 12.59 -3.38
C LEU A 39 7.78 14.07 -3.74
N SER A 40 7.63 14.39 -5.03
CA SER A 40 7.38 15.74 -5.54
C SER A 40 5.90 16.06 -5.70
N GLY A 41 5.01 15.22 -5.15
CA GLY A 41 3.56 15.43 -5.17
C GLY A 41 2.83 14.81 -6.37
N SER A 42 3.52 14.16 -7.30
CA SER A 42 2.86 13.52 -8.46
C SER A 42 3.50 12.18 -8.76
N GLY A 43 2.76 11.08 -8.68
CA GLY A 43 3.35 9.77 -8.93
C GLY A 43 2.34 8.63 -8.86
N ARG A 44 2.85 7.41 -8.98
CA ARG A 44 2.04 6.20 -8.82
C ARG A 44 2.76 5.21 -7.93
N ILE A 45 2.20 4.98 -6.75
CA ILE A 45 2.73 4.03 -5.79
C ILE A 45 1.89 2.75 -5.77
N LEU A 46 2.50 1.66 -5.36
CA LEU A 46 1.80 0.46 -4.95
C LEU A 46 1.04 0.74 -3.65
N ALA A 47 -0.19 0.25 -3.57
CA ALA A 47 -1.00 0.31 -2.37
C ALA A 47 -1.98 -0.86 -2.36
N SER A 48 -2.47 -1.22 -1.18
CA SER A 48 -3.46 -2.27 -0.98
C SER A 48 -4.67 -1.70 -0.26
N LEU A 49 -5.86 -2.17 -0.65
CA LEU A 49 -7.10 -1.94 0.09
C LEU A 49 -7.45 -3.22 0.85
N ARG A 50 -7.62 -3.10 2.16
CA ARG A 50 -8.16 -4.16 3.01
C ARG A 50 -9.49 -3.72 3.59
N GLU A 51 -10.36 -4.66 3.89
CA GLU A 51 -11.66 -4.37 4.48
C GLU A 51 -11.79 -5.02 5.85
N ILE A 52 -12.42 -4.32 6.77
CA ILE A 52 -12.82 -4.85 8.08
C ILE A 52 -14.33 -4.65 8.28
N PRO A 53 -15.00 -5.48 9.09
CA PRO A 53 -16.37 -5.21 9.53
C PRO A 53 -16.46 -3.87 10.25
N TYR A 54 -17.55 -3.12 10.05
CA TYR A 54 -17.69 -1.78 10.63
C TYR A 54 -17.61 -1.76 12.17
N VAL A 55 -18.08 -2.82 12.82
CA VAL A 55 -18.02 -2.98 14.29
C VAL A 55 -16.59 -3.04 14.83
N ALA A 56 -15.62 -3.41 14.00
CA ALA A 56 -14.21 -3.47 14.39
C ALA A 56 -13.48 -2.12 14.28
N ARG A 57 -14.08 -1.11 13.63
CA ARG A 57 -13.42 0.15 13.27
C ARG A 57 -12.73 0.83 14.44
N GLU A 58 -13.45 1.03 15.55
CA GLU A 58 -12.91 1.73 16.72
C GLU A 58 -11.73 1.00 17.36
N LYS A 59 -11.79 -0.33 17.40
CA LYS A 59 -10.68 -1.16 17.88
C LYS A 59 -9.49 -1.09 16.90
N SER A 60 -9.76 -1.13 15.61
CA SER A 60 -8.72 -1.05 14.57
C SER A 60 -8.02 0.32 14.57
N LEU A 61 -8.71 1.42 14.83
CA LEU A 61 -8.07 2.74 14.95
C LEU A 61 -7.03 2.76 16.06
N LYS A 62 -7.32 2.18 17.23
CA LYS A 62 -6.35 2.07 18.33
C LYS A 62 -5.11 1.26 17.94
N VAL A 63 -5.27 0.22 17.12
CA VAL A 63 -4.14 -0.57 16.60
C VAL A 63 -3.36 0.22 15.57
N VAL A 64 -4.04 0.96 14.68
CA VAL A 64 -3.41 1.81 13.67
C VAL A 64 -2.55 2.90 14.29
N GLU A 65 -3.01 3.52 15.39
CA GLU A 65 -2.19 4.51 16.11
C GLU A 65 -0.91 3.89 16.66
N LYS A 66 -0.98 2.70 17.28
CA LYS A 66 0.22 1.98 17.75
C LYS A 66 1.17 1.58 16.63
N LEU A 67 0.64 1.22 15.45
CA LEU A 67 1.45 0.93 14.27
C LEU A 67 2.19 2.18 13.78
N ARG A 68 1.54 3.35 13.81
CA ARG A 68 2.17 4.62 13.45
C ARG A 68 3.30 4.97 14.41
N GLU A 69 3.09 4.78 15.71
CA GLU A 69 4.13 4.96 16.74
C GLU A 69 5.35 4.04 16.52
N SER A 70 5.14 2.86 15.93
CA SER A 70 6.23 1.93 15.58
C SER A 70 6.87 2.19 14.20
N GLY A 71 6.53 3.29 13.53
CA GLY A 71 7.04 3.63 12.19
C GLY A 71 6.38 2.91 11.02
N LEU A 72 5.30 2.15 11.25
CA LEU A 72 4.54 1.48 10.20
C LEU A 72 3.39 2.37 9.72
N ASN A 73 3.35 2.62 8.41
CA ASN A 73 2.47 3.62 7.82
C ASN A 73 1.13 3.03 7.31
N ILE A 74 0.04 3.72 7.64
CA ILE A 74 -1.30 3.51 7.09
C ILE A 74 -1.73 4.80 6.39
N LEU A 75 -2.07 4.71 5.10
CA LEU A 75 -2.42 5.89 4.29
C LEU A 75 -3.79 6.46 4.69
N LYS A 76 -4.80 5.59 4.85
CA LYS A 76 -6.14 6.01 5.24
C LYS A 76 -6.94 4.88 5.89
N VAL A 77 -7.71 5.22 6.91
CA VAL A 77 -8.81 4.39 7.42
C VAL A 77 -10.12 5.13 7.11
N GLY A 78 -11.01 4.49 6.37
CA GLY A 78 -12.28 5.09 5.97
C GLY A 78 -13.35 5.12 7.06
N LYS A 79 -14.51 5.63 6.69
CA LYS A 79 -15.79 5.44 7.37
C LYS A 79 -16.50 4.19 6.83
N THR A 80 -17.58 3.78 7.50
CA THR A 80 -18.43 2.68 7.05
C THR A 80 -19.01 2.98 5.68
N ASN A 81 -18.91 2.04 4.74
CA ASN A 81 -19.38 2.15 3.36
C ASN A 81 -18.75 3.28 2.53
N GLU A 82 -17.65 3.90 2.99
CA GLU A 82 -16.97 4.96 2.25
C GLU A 82 -16.30 4.41 0.97
N ILE A 83 -16.47 5.11 -0.15
CA ILE A 83 -15.64 4.90 -1.35
C ILE A 83 -14.27 5.50 -1.08
N LEU A 84 -13.24 4.66 -0.98
CA LEU A 84 -11.92 5.05 -0.51
C LEU A 84 -10.96 5.16 -1.69
N TYR A 85 -10.52 6.39 -2.01
CA TYR A 85 -9.65 6.64 -3.16
C TYR A 85 -10.20 6.03 -4.47
N ASN A 86 -11.48 6.24 -4.73
CA ASN A 86 -12.20 5.67 -5.89
C ASN A 86 -12.35 4.13 -5.89
N ALA A 87 -12.01 3.45 -4.80
CA ALA A 87 -12.27 2.03 -4.63
C ALA A 87 -13.52 1.79 -3.78
N LYS A 88 -14.43 0.94 -4.27
CA LYS A 88 -15.62 0.54 -3.51
C LYS A 88 -15.23 -0.39 -2.37
N VAL A 89 -15.79 -0.12 -1.20
CA VAL A 89 -15.72 -0.99 -0.03
C VAL A 89 -17.05 -1.73 0.10
N GLY A 90 -17.01 -2.99 0.53
CA GLY A 90 -18.19 -3.81 0.76
C GLY A 90 -19.17 -3.21 1.75
N ARG A 91 -20.45 -3.63 1.66
CA ARG A 91 -21.50 -3.18 2.57
C ARG A 91 -21.16 -3.58 4.02
N TYR A 92 -21.43 -2.67 4.96
CA TYR A 92 -21.14 -2.81 6.39
C TYR A 92 -19.66 -3.03 6.71
N LYS A 93 -18.78 -2.54 5.83
CA LYS A 93 -17.34 -2.62 6.01
C LYS A 93 -16.69 -1.24 5.98
N VAL A 94 -15.44 -1.21 6.43
CA VAL A 94 -14.55 -0.06 6.43
C VAL A 94 -13.30 -0.42 5.65
N GLY A 95 -12.89 0.44 4.73
CA GLY A 95 -11.65 0.29 3.98
C GLY A 95 -10.44 0.80 4.76
N ILE A 96 -9.31 0.10 4.61
CA ILE A 96 -8.00 0.49 5.11
C ILE A 96 -7.02 0.45 3.94
N VAL A 97 -6.36 1.57 3.67
CA VAL A 97 -5.36 1.69 2.61
C VAL A 97 -3.96 1.69 3.22
N THR A 98 -3.11 0.78 2.75
CA THR A 98 -1.71 0.68 3.15
C THR A 98 -0.80 0.90 1.94
N PRO A 99 0.38 1.52 2.11
CA PRO A 99 1.37 1.53 1.04
C PRO A 99 1.88 0.10 0.78
N GLY A 100 2.26 -0.19 -0.46
CA GLY A 100 2.90 -1.46 -0.80
C GLY A 100 4.32 -1.54 -0.25
N GLY A 101 4.68 -2.67 0.37
CA GLY A 101 6.04 -2.89 0.88
C GLY A 101 7.12 -2.96 -0.20
N LEU A 102 6.71 -3.20 -1.46
CA LEU A 102 7.61 -3.27 -2.61
C LEU A 102 7.89 -1.91 -3.27
N ASN A 103 7.32 -0.80 -2.76
CA ASN A 103 7.56 0.54 -3.30
C ASN A 103 9.06 0.92 -3.37
N PRO A 104 9.91 0.63 -2.36
CA PRO A 104 11.35 0.90 -2.49
C PRO A 104 12.01 0.13 -3.65
N LEU A 105 11.64 -1.14 -3.85
CA LEU A 105 12.15 -1.94 -4.97
C LEU A 105 11.64 -1.43 -6.32
N ALA A 106 10.40 -0.95 -6.37
CA ALA A 106 9.85 -0.29 -7.56
C ALA A 106 10.65 0.97 -7.91
N ALA A 107 10.97 1.81 -6.91
CA ALA A 107 11.80 3.01 -7.11
C ALA A 107 13.21 2.67 -7.61
N VAL A 108 13.85 1.61 -7.09
CA VAL A 108 15.15 1.13 -7.58
C VAL A 108 15.05 0.72 -9.06
N LYS A 109 14.00 -0.01 -9.43
CA LYS A 109 13.77 -0.43 -10.81
C LYS A 109 13.50 0.75 -11.76
N GLU A 110 12.74 1.74 -11.32
CA GLU A 110 12.47 2.98 -12.08
C GLU A 110 13.77 3.73 -12.45
N ASN A 111 14.85 3.54 -11.70
CA ASN A 111 16.18 4.11 -11.96
C ASN A 111 17.10 3.21 -12.82
N GLY A 112 16.54 2.21 -13.50
CA GLY A 112 17.28 1.37 -14.46
C GLY A 112 18.03 0.19 -13.84
N VAL A 113 17.89 -0.05 -12.53
CA VAL A 113 18.46 -1.23 -11.88
C VAL A 113 17.53 -2.43 -12.08
N GLU A 114 18.04 -3.52 -12.62
CA GLU A 114 17.24 -4.73 -12.78
C GLU A 114 16.95 -5.36 -11.40
N VAL A 115 15.67 -5.47 -11.06
CA VAL A 115 15.20 -6.10 -9.82
C VAL A 115 14.27 -7.25 -10.16
N LYS A 116 14.63 -8.45 -9.72
CA LYS A 116 13.72 -9.60 -9.72
C LYS A 116 12.93 -9.60 -8.43
N VAL A 117 11.70 -9.12 -8.49
CA VAL A 117 10.79 -9.10 -7.35
C VAL A 117 10.19 -10.48 -7.15
N LYS A 118 10.23 -10.97 -5.91
CA LYS A 118 9.45 -12.12 -5.45
C LYS A 118 8.71 -11.70 -4.18
N ALA A 119 7.40 -11.85 -4.17
CA ALA A 119 6.54 -11.54 -3.07
C ALA A 119 6.42 -12.74 -2.13
N VAL A 120 6.45 -12.45 -0.82
CA VAL A 120 6.23 -13.42 0.28
C VAL A 120 7.16 -14.64 0.19
N GLU A 121 8.47 -14.40 0.27
CA GLU A 121 9.48 -15.47 0.14
C GLU A 121 9.94 -16.05 1.49
N SER A 122 9.89 -15.29 2.60
CA SER A 122 10.45 -15.75 3.88
C SER A 122 9.83 -15.10 5.12
N LEU A 123 10.02 -15.77 6.26
CA LEU A 123 9.81 -15.21 7.59
C LEU A 123 11.16 -14.78 8.16
N MET A 124 11.21 -13.59 8.77
CA MET A 124 12.43 -13.04 9.36
C MET A 124 12.13 -12.42 10.73
N ASP A 125 13.10 -12.50 11.64
CA ASP A 125 13.04 -11.81 12.92
C ASP A 125 13.14 -10.29 12.69
N ILE A 126 12.18 -9.54 13.23
CA ILE A 126 12.12 -8.08 13.13
C ILE A 126 13.34 -7.40 13.73
N ASN A 127 14.02 -8.03 14.71
CA ASN A 127 15.24 -7.50 15.32
C ASN A 127 16.44 -7.48 14.36
N LYS A 128 16.35 -8.14 13.21
CA LYS A 128 17.36 -8.06 12.13
C LYS A 128 17.22 -6.79 11.29
N PHE A 129 16.15 -6.04 11.48
CA PHE A 129 15.89 -4.79 10.76
C PHE A 129 16.24 -3.59 11.66
N PHE A 130 16.65 -2.50 11.03
CA PHE A 130 16.88 -1.23 11.71
C PHE A 130 15.95 -0.16 11.11
N ILE A 131 15.59 0.83 11.93
CA ILE A 131 14.75 1.94 11.49
C ILE A 131 15.61 2.94 10.72
N ILE A 132 15.19 3.27 9.50
CA ILE A 132 15.81 4.33 8.70
C ILE A 132 15.24 5.66 9.20
N ASN A 133 16.01 6.37 10.03
CA ASN A 133 15.57 7.62 10.65
C ASN A 133 15.73 8.86 9.75
N LYS A 134 16.41 8.74 8.59
CA LYS A 134 16.58 9.81 7.57
C LYS A 134 16.84 9.22 6.19
N ILE A 135 16.23 9.82 5.16
CA ILE A 135 16.72 9.91 3.78
C ILE A 135 16.93 11.39 3.50
#